data_AF-A0A1F8XGH7-F1
#
_entry.id   AF-A0A1F8XGH7-F1
#
_cell.length_a   1.000
_cell.length_b   1.000
_cell.length_c   1.000
_cell.angle_alpha   90.00
_cell.angle_beta   90.00
_cell.angle_gamma   90.00
#
_symmetry.space_group_name_H-M   'P 1'
#
loop_
_entity.id
_entity.type
_entity.pdbx_description
1 polymer ?
#
loop_
_entity_poly.entity_id
_entity_poly.type
_entity_poly.pdbx_seq_one_letter_code
_entity_poly.pdbx_strand_id
1 'polypeptide(L)'
;MVRPPSSDPTPPQRRILDHLLKLESEGGSPPTYREIAADLGWRAAGTVRDHVQALSRKGLLVPSRLARGLRLTDAGRQAADRFDRPPHSSQVAFSSFTGDAGKALENLASYFRSRRFPAGAVLWRTGDTPSMVVAIETGHIKVYRNLPGGNVAALYLFGPGELFGFLPFLDGRPYPATAEAVDEVRARTMSREGLLRALRDDPAVALPLFSFLGRRLREAFDRIDLLSARGALPRVAAALAALLQEGDRGIMTTVSLPVSSGEFARALGITPESFSRAVTDLVESGVIRRLGRGRFQVPRPRSLRAAASPGDL
;
A
#
# COMPACT_ATOMS: atom_id res chain seq x y z
N MET A 1 20.77 23.17 17.75
CA MET A 1 19.93 21.95 17.62
C MET A 1 19.86 21.56 16.16
N VAL A 2 20.47 20.44 15.80
CA VAL A 2 20.51 19.94 14.41
C VAL A 2 19.19 19.20 14.13
N ARG A 3 18.51 19.61 13.05
CA ARG A 3 17.25 19.04 12.57
C ARG A 3 17.43 17.53 12.30
N PRO A 4 16.50 16.64 12.72
CA PRO A 4 16.62 15.23 12.36
C PRO A 4 16.49 15.09 10.84
N PRO A 5 17.37 14.33 10.17
CA PRO A 5 17.29 14.16 8.73
C PRO A 5 16.01 13.40 8.36
N SER A 6 15.23 14.04 7.50
CA SER A 6 13.97 13.57 6.95
C SER A 6 14.20 12.44 5.94
N SER A 7 13.89 11.20 6.33
CA SER A 7 13.36 10.09 5.52
C SER A 7 13.84 8.74 6.05
N ASP A 8 12.89 7.88 6.43
CA ASP A 8 13.19 6.51 6.86
C ASP A 8 14.09 5.78 5.84
N PRO A 9 15.00 4.90 6.30
CA PRO A 9 15.84 4.13 5.40
C PRO A 9 14.97 3.28 4.48
N THR A 10 15.26 3.30 3.18
CA THR A 10 14.57 2.48 2.18
C THR A 10 14.89 0.98 2.39
N PRO A 11 14.10 0.03 1.86
CA PRO A 11 14.37 -1.40 2.07
C PRO A 11 15.81 -1.84 1.71
N PRO A 12 16.45 -1.35 0.62
CA PRO A 12 17.87 -1.63 0.35
C PRO A 12 18.82 -1.02 1.39
N GLN A 13 18.55 0.19 1.87
CA GLN A 13 19.34 0.85 2.91
C GLN A 13 19.24 0.10 4.26
N ARG A 14 18.08 -0.45 4.59
CA ARG A 14 17.87 -1.28 5.80
C ARG A 14 18.71 -2.55 5.78
N ARG A 15 18.72 -3.27 4.66
CA ARG A 15 19.55 -4.49 4.51
C ARG A 15 21.04 -4.24 4.78
N ILE A 16 21.54 -3.05 4.43
CA ILE A 16 22.91 -2.63 4.76
C ILE A 16 23.06 -2.37 6.27
N LEU A 17 22.12 -1.67 6.90
CA LEU A 17 22.17 -1.39 8.35
C LEU A 17 22.12 -2.69 9.18
N ASP A 18 21.22 -3.61 8.84
CA ASP A 18 21.06 -4.88 9.55
C ASP A 18 22.31 -5.76 9.42
N HIS A 19 22.91 -5.79 8.24
CA HIS A 19 24.15 -6.52 7.98
C HIS A 19 25.34 -5.92 8.76
N LEU A 20 25.45 -4.59 8.82
CA LEU A 20 26.49 -3.92 9.60
C LEU A 20 26.29 -4.11 11.12
N LEU A 21 25.05 -4.11 11.59
CA LEU A 21 24.72 -4.36 13.00
C LEU A 21 25.11 -5.78 13.41
N LYS A 22 24.80 -6.76 12.55
CA LYS A 22 25.18 -8.17 12.75
C LYS A 22 26.70 -8.33 12.86
N LEU A 23 27.45 -7.74 11.93
CA LEU A 23 28.92 -7.81 11.95
C LEU A 23 29.55 -7.10 13.16
N GLU A 24 28.97 -5.98 13.62
CA GLU A 24 29.39 -5.31 14.86
C GLU A 24 29.14 -6.19 16.09
N SER A 25 28.01 -6.91 16.14
CA SER A 25 27.68 -7.83 17.24
C SER A 25 28.55 -9.10 17.28
N GLU A 26 29.01 -9.56 16.11
CA GLU A 26 29.89 -10.72 15.98
C GLU A 26 31.38 -10.36 16.21
N GLY A 27 31.69 -9.09 16.51
CA GLY A 27 33.06 -8.61 16.73
C GLY A 27 33.92 -8.62 15.47
N GLY A 28 33.29 -8.65 14.29
CA GLY A 28 33.96 -8.75 12.99
C GLY A 28 34.70 -7.49 12.57
N SER A 29 35.64 -7.63 11.64
CA SER A 29 36.27 -6.47 11.00
C SER A 29 35.26 -5.72 10.12
N PRO A 30 35.32 -4.38 10.01
CA PRO A 30 34.38 -3.64 9.19
C PRO A 30 34.44 -4.05 7.71
N PRO A 31 33.29 -4.36 7.07
CA PRO A 31 33.26 -4.91 5.72
C PRO A 31 33.48 -3.83 4.66
N THR A 32 34.07 -4.23 3.53
CA THR A 32 34.19 -3.42 2.32
C THR A 32 32.88 -3.39 1.53
N TYR A 33 32.69 -2.41 0.64
CA TYR A 33 31.51 -2.35 -0.21
C TYR A 33 31.34 -3.57 -1.13
N ARG A 34 32.42 -4.27 -1.46
CA ARG A 34 32.37 -5.51 -2.26
C ARG A 34 31.86 -6.69 -1.45
N GLU A 35 32.29 -6.81 -0.18
CA GLU A 35 31.82 -7.85 0.73
C GLU A 35 30.34 -7.64 1.07
N ILE A 36 29.93 -6.40 1.39
CA ILE A 36 28.51 -6.08 1.60
C ILE A 36 27.68 -6.42 0.36
N ALA A 37 28.19 -6.16 -0.85
CA ALA A 37 27.49 -6.49 -2.08
C ALA A 37 27.35 -8.01 -2.25
N ALA A 38 28.41 -8.78 -1.99
CA ALA A 38 28.39 -10.24 -2.06
C ALA A 38 27.39 -10.84 -1.06
N ASP A 39 27.45 -10.41 0.20
CA ASP A 39 26.64 -10.95 1.29
C ASP A 39 25.15 -10.60 1.16
N LEU A 40 24.84 -9.45 0.54
CA LEU A 40 23.46 -9.05 0.26
C LEU A 40 22.94 -9.53 -1.12
N GLY A 41 23.78 -10.21 -1.90
CA GLY A 41 23.43 -10.74 -3.23
C GLY A 41 23.28 -9.65 -4.31
N TRP A 42 24.00 -8.55 -4.20
CA TRP A 42 23.95 -7.41 -5.14
C TRP A 42 25.05 -7.51 -6.19
N ARG A 43 24.67 -7.25 -7.46
CA ARG A 43 25.55 -7.44 -8.62
C ARG A 43 26.77 -6.50 -8.68
N ALA A 44 26.71 -5.34 -8.02
CA ALA A 44 27.77 -4.34 -8.10
C ALA A 44 27.98 -3.58 -6.77
N ALA A 45 29.24 -3.41 -6.39
CA ALA A 45 29.64 -2.63 -5.20
C ALA A 45 29.31 -1.12 -5.33
N GLY A 46 29.04 -0.63 -6.54
CA GLY A 46 28.57 0.74 -6.78
C GLY A 46 27.22 1.01 -6.11
N THR A 47 26.29 0.05 -6.18
CA THR A 47 24.97 0.16 -5.55
C THR A 47 25.05 0.23 -4.03
N VAL A 48 25.99 -0.50 -3.43
CA VAL A 48 26.27 -0.40 -1.99
C VAL A 48 26.79 0.99 -1.64
N ARG A 49 27.74 1.52 -2.42
CA ARG A 49 28.31 2.85 -2.21
C ARG A 49 27.22 3.94 -2.22
N ASP A 50 26.29 3.90 -3.16
CA ASP A 50 25.22 4.89 -3.27
C ASP A 50 24.27 4.87 -2.06
N HIS A 51 23.90 3.66 -1.61
CA HIS A 51 23.05 3.50 -0.42
C HIS A 51 23.78 3.86 0.87
N VAL A 52 25.06 3.52 0.98
CA VAL A 52 25.92 3.94 2.10
C VAL A 52 26.04 5.45 2.15
N GLN A 53 26.27 6.14 1.03
CA GLN A 53 26.32 7.62 1.00
C GLN A 53 24.98 8.26 1.33
N ALA A 54 23.87 7.63 0.94
CA ALA A 54 22.54 8.08 1.32
C ALA A 54 22.28 7.90 2.83
N LEU A 55 22.65 6.76 3.43
CA LEU A 55 22.66 6.54 4.88
C LEU A 55 23.61 7.51 5.60
N SER A 56 24.73 7.82 4.95
CA SER A 56 25.67 8.92 5.16
C SER A 56 24.99 10.23 5.53
N ARG A 57 24.31 10.76 4.51
CA ARG A 57 23.57 12.03 4.55
C ARG A 57 22.41 12.01 5.53
N LYS A 58 21.86 10.82 5.83
CA LYS A 58 20.82 10.61 6.85
C LYS A 58 21.37 10.49 8.27
N GLY A 59 22.69 10.60 8.47
CA GLY A 59 23.31 10.51 9.81
C GLY A 59 23.20 9.13 10.46
N LEU A 60 22.84 8.09 9.71
CA LEU A 60 22.69 6.72 10.20
C LEU A 60 24.03 5.95 10.16
N LEU A 61 24.96 6.42 9.33
CA LEU A 61 26.33 5.94 9.28
C LEU A 61 27.30 7.12 9.43
N VAL A 62 28.49 6.85 9.95
CA VAL A 62 29.61 7.79 9.94
C VAL A 62 30.88 7.11 9.43
N PRO A 63 31.75 7.82 8.69
CA PRO A 63 33.07 7.31 8.34
C PRO A 63 33.91 7.07 9.61
N SER A 64 34.55 5.91 9.72
CA SER A 64 35.51 5.63 10.79
C SER A 64 36.90 6.14 10.43
N ARG A 65 37.70 6.50 11.43
CA ARG A 65 39.14 6.85 11.27
C ARG A 65 40.03 5.61 11.10
N LEU A 66 39.51 4.41 11.33
CA LEU A 66 40.23 3.16 11.05
C LEU A 66 40.08 2.82 9.57
N ALA A 67 41.19 2.42 8.94
CA ALA A 67 41.19 1.97 7.54
C ALA A 67 40.11 0.88 7.37
N ARG A 68 39.16 1.12 6.45
CA ARG A 68 38.05 0.22 6.04
C ARG A 68 36.72 0.30 6.82
N GLY A 69 36.52 1.20 7.79
CA GLY A 69 35.32 1.18 8.64
C GLY A 69 34.17 2.14 8.30
N LEU A 70 32.97 1.61 8.02
CA LEU A 70 31.70 2.29 8.31
C LEU A 70 31.30 2.01 9.76
N ARG A 71 30.85 3.02 10.52
CA ARG A 71 30.25 2.79 11.85
C ARG A 71 28.79 3.22 11.87
N LEU A 72 27.97 2.42 12.53
CA LEU A 72 26.61 2.80 12.90
C LEU A 72 26.65 3.89 13.97
N THR A 73 25.86 4.93 13.76
CA THR A 73 25.55 5.90 14.82
C THR A 73 24.53 5.28 15.77
N ASP A 74 24.30 5.88 16.94
CA ASP A 74 23.24 5.41 17.84
C ASP A 74 21.85 5.52 17.20
N ALA A 75 21.65 6.51 16.31
CA ALA A 75 20.47 6.58 15.45
C ALA A 75 20.41 5.45 14.42
N GLY A 76 21.55 5.06 13.83
CA GLY A 76 21.67 3.89 12.96
C GLY A 76 21.35 2.58 13.69
N ARG A 77 21.85 2.42 14.93
CA ARG A 77 21.55 1.27 15.79
C ARG A 77 20.08 1.22 16.16
N GLN A 78 19.48 2.32 16.60
CA GLN A 78 18.05 2.38 16.90
C GLN A 78 17.17 2.12 15.67
N ALA A 79 17.60 2.56 14.48
CA ALA A 79 16.90 2.29 13.23
C ALA A 79 16.93 0.80 12.85
N ALA A 80 18.00 0.07 13.20
CA ALA A 80 18.12 -1.37 13.00
C ALA A 80 17.41 -2.18 14.11
N ASP A 81 17.53 -1.76 15.38
CA ASP A 81 17.03 -2.47 16.57
C ASP A 81 15.50 -2.38 16.75
N ARG A 82 14.83 -1.42 16.07
CA ARG A 82 13.36 -1.24 16.11
C ARG A 82 12.56 -2.44 15.60
N PHE A 83 13.20 -3.43 14.98
CA PHE A 83 12.53 -4.52 14.27
C PHE A 83 12.97 -5.94 14.66
N ASP A 84 13.93 -6.12 15.59
CA ASP A 84 14.46 -7.44 15.97
C ASP A 84 14.08 -7.92 17.39
N ARG A 85 13.31 -7.15 18.18
CA ARG A 85 12.75 -7.66 19.44
C ARG A 85 11.48 -8.48 19.19
N PRO A 86 11.40 -9.74 19.70
CA PRO A 86 10.13 -10.45 19.76
C PRO A 86 9.20 -9.71 20.74
N PRO A 87 7.96 -9.38 20.37
CA PRO A 87 7.06 -8.71 21.28
C PRO A 87 6.49 -9.74 22.26
N HIS A 88 7.11 -9.85 23.44
CA HIS A 88 6.36 -10.21 24.62
C HIS A 88 5.43 -9.04 24.98
N SER A 89 4.15 -9.36 25.17
CA SER A 89 3.08 -8.52 25.71
C SER A 89 2.83 -7.17 25.00
N SER A 90 1.82 -7.19 24.12
CA SER A 90 0.77 -6.16 24.07
C SER A 90 1.21 -4.69 24.08
N GLN A 91 1.92 -4.24 23.04
CA GLN A 91 1.82 -2.87 22.45
C GLN A 91 2.87 -2.70 21.32
N VAL A 92 2.51 -3.04 20.08
CA VAL A 92 3.27 -2.65 18.87
C VAL A 92 2.30 -2.61 17.69
N ALA A 93 2.37 -1.68 16.73
CA ALA A 93 2.05 -0.27 16.87
C ALA A 93 1.01 0.01 15.75
N PHE A 94 -0.25 0.24 16.13
CA PHE A 94 -1.31 0.60 15.17
C PHE A 94 -1.09 1.96 14.51
N SER A 95 -0.02 2.68 14.88
CA SER A 95 0.38 3.98 14.35
C SER A 95 0.64 4.00 12.83
N SER A 96 0.88 2.84 12.20
CA SER A 96 0.97 2.74 10.74
C SER A 96 -0.40 2.79 10.04
N PHE A 97 -1.49 2.60 10.79
CA PHE A 97 -2.87 2.65 10.29
C PHE A 97 -3.47 4.02 10.63
N THR A 98 -3.98 4.73 9.62
CA THR A 98 -4.55 6.08 9.81
C THR A 98 -6.07 6.08 9.68
N GLY A 99 -6.71 7.12 10.21
CA GLY A 99 -8.17 7.32 10.14
C GLY A 99 -8.97 6.27 10.94
N ASP A 100 -10.16 5.92 10.45
CA ASP A 100 -11.07 4.99 11.14
C ASP A 100 -10.52 3.56 11.24
N ALA A 101 -9.65 3.16 10.31
CA ALA A 101 -8.95 1.88 10.40
C ALA A 101 -7.99 1.85 11.60
N GLY A 102 -7.26 2.94 11.84
CA GLY A 102 -6.44 3.11 13.04
C GLY A 102 -7.27 3.00 14.32
N LYS A 103 -8.36 3.76 14.42
CA LYS A 103 -9.27 3.73 15.59
C LYS A 103 -9.89 2.36 15.84
N ALA A 104 -10.38 1.69 14.79
CA ALA A 104 -10.94 0.35 14.92
C ALA A 104 -9.89 -0.67 15.38
N LEU A 105 -8.67 -0.57 14.84
CA LEU A 105 -7.58 -1.46 15.20
C LEU A 105 -7.02 -1.21 16.60
N GLU A 106 -6.99 0.04 17.06
CA GLU A 106 -6.63 0.40 18.43
C GLU A 106 -7.57 -0.29 19.44
N ASN A 107 -8.88 -0.22 19.21
CA ASN A 107 -9.86 -0.84 20.12
C ASN A 107 -9.88 -2.39 20.00
N LEU A 108 -9.52 -2.93 18.82
CA LEU A 108 -9.44 -4.37 18.59
C LEU A 108 -8.06 -4.97 18.90
N ALA A 109 -7.11 -4.14 19.33
CA ALA A 109 -5.69 -4.45 19.42
C ALA A 109 -5.36 -5.76 20.14
N SER A 110 -5.98 -5.97 21.29
CA SER A 110 -5.75 -7.12 22.18
C SER A 110 -6.24 -8.45 21.59
N TYR A 111 -7.13 -8.41 20.60
CA TYR A 111 -7.71 -9.58 19.93
C TYR A 111 -6.90 -10.00 18.69
N PHE A 112 -6.02 -9.12 18.21
CA PHE A 112 -5.13 -9.43 17.11
C PHE A 112 -3.92 -10.26 17.55
N ARG A 113 -3.42 -11.09 16.64
CA ARG A 113 -2.21 -11.91 16.78
C ARG A 113 -1.30 -11.69 15.58
N SER A 114 -0.01 -11.54 15.83
CA SER A 114 0.98 -11.43 14.75
C SER A 114 1.01 -12.70 13.93
N ARG A 115 1.08 -12.55 12.60
CA ARG A 115 1.22 -13.65 11.66
C ARG A 115 2.09 -13.22 10.48
N ARG A 116 2.89 -14.16 9.98
CA ARG A 116 3.72 -13.97 8.80
C ARG A 116 3.25 -14.93 7.72
N PHE A 117 3.19 -14.44 6.49
CA PHE A 117 2.89 -15.24 5.31
C PHE A 117 4.04 -15.12 4.32
N PRO A 118 4.66 -16.24 3.90
CA PRO A 118 5.64 -16.20 2.83
C PRO A 118 4.96 -15.83 1.50
N ALA A 119 5.75 -15.33 0.54
CA ALA A 119 5.27 -15.07 -0.81
C ALA A 119 4.65 -16.34 -1.43
N GLY A 120 3.51 -16.20 -2.10
CA GLY A 120 2.72 -17.30 -2.66
C GLY A 120 1.85 -18.06 -1.66
N ALA A 121 1.90 -17.72 -0.36
CA ALA A 121 1.03 -18.36 0.62
C ALA A 121 -0.44 -17.99 0.38
N VAL A 122 -1.29 -19.01 0.26
CA VAL A 122 -2.74 -18.85 0.21
C VAL A 122 -3.27 -18.77 1.63
N LEU A 123 -3.88 -17.64 1.99
CA LEU A 123 -4.47 -17.44 3.32
C LEU A 123 -5.79 -18.19 3.46
N TRP A 124 -6.61 -18.15 2.40
CA TRP A 124 -7.84 -18.92 2.24
C TRP A 124 -8.22 -18.97 0.77
N ARG A 125 -9.05 -19.95 0.42
CA ARG A 125 -9.67 -20.12 -0.89
C ARG A 125 -11.13 -19.67 -0.88
N THR A 126 -11.64 -19.40 -2.07
CA THR A 126 -13.08 -19.21 -2.28
C THR A 126 -13.84 -20.43 -1.78
N GLY A 127 -14.85 -20.23 -0.94
CA GLY A 127 -15.66 -21.29 -0.34
C GLY A 127 -15.13 -21.82 1.00
N ASP A 128 -13.93 -21.41 1.43
CA ASP A 128 -13.42 -21.77 2.75
C ASP A 128 -14.27 -21.12 3.86
N THR A 129 -14.40 -21.83 4.97
CA THR A 129 -15.09 -21.31 6.16
C THR A 129 -14.36 -20.09 6.75
N PRO A 130 -15.09 -19.10 7.30
CA PRO A 130 -14.50 -17.94 7.95
C PRO A 130 -13.44 -18.34 8.97
N SER A 131 -12.21 -17.83 8.84
CA SER A 131 -11.11 -18.22 9.73
C SER A 131 -10.41 -17.01 10.36
N MET A 132 -10.28 -15.92 9.61
CA MET A 132 -9.52 -14.75 10.05
C MET A 132 -9.83 -13.44 9.32
N VAL A 133 -9.73 -12.34 10.06
CA VAL A 133 -9.54 -10.99 9.54
C VAL A 133 -8.04 -10.68 9.54
N VAL A 134 -7.59 -9.88 8.58
CA VAL A 134 -6.17 -9.57 8.35
C VAL A 134 -5.96 -8.06 8.22
N ALA A 135 -5.08 -7.51 9.06
CA ALA A 135 -4.57 -6.15 8.96
C ALA A 135 -3.10 -6.19 8.54
N ILE A 136 -2.75 -5.60 7.40
CA ILE A 136 -1.42 -5.74 6.80
C ILE A 136 -0.47 -4.67 7.38
N GLU A 137 0.64 -5.11 7.97
CA GLU A 137 1.71 -4.22 8.45
C GLU A 137 2.75 -3.97 7.35
N THR A 138 3.12 -5.02 6.61
CA THR A 138 4.06 -4.96 5.47
C THR A 138 3.69 -6.02 4.43
N GLY A 139 4.06 -5.78 3.17
CA GLY A 139 3.78 -6.68 2.05
C GLY A 139 2.41 -6.46 1.41
N HIS A 140 2.04 -7.34 0.49
CA HIS A 140 0.83 -7.24 -0.33
C HIS A 140 0.10 -8.58 -0.45
N ILE A 141 -1.23 -8.51 -0.45
CA ILE A 141 -2.10 -9.66 -0.66
C ILE A 141 -3.02 -9.38 -1.84
N LYS A 142 -3.00 -10.27 -2.84
CA LYS A 142 -3.98 -10.25 -3.93
C LYS A 142 -5.22 -11.05 -3.52
N VAL A 143 -6.39 -10.52 -3.84
CA VAL A 143 -7.66 -11.23 -3.71
C VAL A 143 -8.27 -11.39 -5.09
N TYR A 144 -8.59 -12.63 -5.45
CA TYR A 144 -9.03 -13.00 -6.79
C TYR A 144 -10.09 -14.10 -6.80
N ARG A 145 -10.81 -14.22 -7.91
CA ARG A 145 -11.71 -15.34 -8.21
C ARG A 145 -11.30 -16.02 -9.51
N ASN A 146 -11.44 -17.33 -9.53
CA ASN A 146 -11.35 -18.10 -10.75
C ASN A 146 -12.70 -17.99 -11.48
N LEU A 147 -12.67 -17.57 -12.73
CA LEU A 147 -13.83 -17.49 -13.62
C LEU A 147 -14.00 -18.81 -14.39
N PRO A 148 -15.22 -19.09 -14.89
CA PRO A 148 -15.42 -20.14 -15.88
C PRO A 148 -14.46 -19.98 -17.07
N GLY A 149 -13.87 -21.08 -17.53
CA GLY A 149 -12.90 -21.07 -18.63
C GLY A 149 -11.44 -20.83 -18.21
N GLY A 150 -11.13 -20.82 -16.90
CA GLY A 150 -9.74 -20.80 -16.40
C GLY A 150 -9.11 -19.42 -16.26
N ASN A 151 -9.85 -18.35 -16.58
CA ASN A 151 -9.40 -16.98 -16.36
C ASN A 151 -9.43 -16.61 -14.87
N VAL A 152 -8.52 -15.73 -14.44
CA VAL A 152 -8.47 -15.22 -13.06
C VAL A 152 -8.87 -13.75 -13.05
N ALA A 153 -9.91 -13.42 -12.28
CA ALA A 153 -10.32 -12.05 -12.02
C ALA A 153 -9.68 -11.55 -10.72
N ALA A 154 -8.68 -10.68 -10.81
CA ALA A 154 -8.15 -9.96 -9.66
C ALA A 154 -9.19 -8.92 -9.20
N LEU A 155 -9.60 -9.01 -7.94
CA LEU A 155 -10.60 -8.12 -7.34
C LEU A 155 -9.93 -6.97 -6.59
N TYR A 156 -8.98 -7.31 -5.73
CA TYR A 156 -8.28 -6.37 -4.86
C TYR A 156 -6.79 -6.72 -4.73
N LEU A 157 -5.98 -5.70 -4.49
CA LEU A 157 -4.61 -5.82 -4.01
C LEU A 157 -4.53 -5.00 -2.73
N PHE A 158 -4.38 -5.68 -1.59
CA PHE A 158 -4.28 -5.05 -0.29
C PHE A 158 -2.82 -4.83 0.08
N GLY A 159 -2.51 -3.68 0.66
CA GLY A 159 -1.17 -3.29 1.10
C GLY A 159 -1.11 -2.84 2.57
N PRO A 160 0.05 -2.31 3.01
CA PRO A 160 0.25 -1.84 4.37
C PRO A 160 -0.79 -0.80 4.79
N GLY A 161 -1.33 -0.92 6.01
CA GLY A 161 -2.36 -0.02 6.51
C GLY A 161 -3.80 -0.45 6.16
N GLU A 162 -3.98 -1.54 5.42
CA GLU A 162 -5.30 -2.04 5.04
C GLU A 162 -5.76 -3.23 5.89
N LEU A 163 -7.08 -3.28 6.11
CA LEU A 163 -7.80 -4.32 6.83
C LEU A 163 -8.77 -5.03 5.88
N PHE A 164 -8.78 -6.36 5.84
CA PHE A 164 -9.68 -7.14 4.98
C PHE A 164 -10.04 -8.51 5.58
N GLY A 165 -10.92 -9.26 4.90
CA GLY A 165 -11.34 -10.60 5.32
C GLY A 165 -12.50 -10.63 6.34
N PHE A 166 -13.13 -9.49 6.60
CA PHE A 166 -14.21 -9.34 7.60
C PHE A 166 -15.60 -9.74 7.11
N LEU A 167 -15.84 -9.80 5.78
CA LEU A 167 -17.18 -10.04 5.25
C LEU A 167 -17.81 -11.35 5.77
N PRO A 168 -17.11 -12.50 5.73
CA PRO A 168 -17.61 -13.78 6.28
C PRO A 168 -17.97 -13.75 7.77
N PHE A 169 -17.41 -12.80 8.52
CA PHE A 169 -17.64 -12.71 9.97
C PHE A 169 -18.97 -12.01 10.27
N LEU A 170 -19.43 -11.17 9.34
CA LEU A 170 -20.65 -10.38 9.46
C LEU A 170 -21.89 -11.17 9.04
N ASP A 171 -21.81 -11.93 7.94
CA ASP A 171 -22.95 -12.64 7.37
C ASP A 171 -22.92 -14.17 7.61
N GLY A 172 -21.83 -14.69 8.18
CA GLY A 172 -21.64 -16.11 8.45
C GLY A 172 -21.44 -16.98 7.21
N ARG A 173 -21.23 -16.38 6.03
CA ARG A 173 -21.04 -17.10 4.76
C ARG A 173 -19.57 -17.44 4.53
N PRO A 174 -19.25 -18.39 3.65
CA PRO A 174 -17.87 -18.69 3.27
C PRO A 174 -17.14 -17.50 2.62
N TYR A 175 -15.81 -17.56 2.54
CA TYR A 175 -15.02 -16.56 1.82
C TYR A 175 -15.44 -16.48 0.35
N PRO A 176 -15.77 -15.29 -0.18
CA PRO A 176 -16.27 -15.14 -1.56
C PRO A 176 -15.15 -15.17 -2.61
N ALA A 177 -13.89 -15.07 -2.19
CA ALA A 177 -12.72 -14.97 -3.05
C ALA A 177 -11.48 -15.56 -2.36
N THR A 178 -10.50 -15.97 -3.16
CA THR A 178 -9.21 -16.50 -2.70
C THR A 178 -8.27 -15.34 -2.35
N ALA A 179 -7.54 -15.45 -1.24
CA ALA A 179 -6.52 -14.48 -0.82
C ALA A 179 -5.13 -15.12 -0.82
N GLU A 180 -4.17 -14.46 -1.46
CA GLU A 180 -2.80 -14.98 -1.65
C GLU A 180 -1.78 -13.87 -1.45
N ALA A 181 -0.75 -14.15 -0.65
CA ALA A 181 0.39 -13.25 -0.45
C ALA A 181 1.20 -13.12 -1.75
N VAL A 182 1.40 -11.89 -2.22
CA VAL A 182 2.18 -11.60 -3.43
C VAL A 182 3.67 -11.59 -3.13
N ASP A 183 4.02 -11.01 -1.99
CA ASP A 183 5.37 -10.98 -1.42
C ASP A 183 5.30 -11.48 0.03
N GLU A 184 6.40 -11.35 0.78
CA GLU A 184 6.37 -11.66 2.21
C GLU A 184 5.50 -10.65 2.97
N VAL A 185 4.46 -11.15 3.65
CA VAL A 185 3.52 -10.34 4.40
C VAL A 185 3.73 -10.51 5.90
N ARG A 186 3.85 -9.38 6.61
CA ARG A 186 3.64 -9.33 8.07
C ARG A 186 2.29 -8.69 8.33
N ALA A 187 1.47 -9.35 9.14
CA ALA A 187 0.11 -8.93 9.41
C ALA A 187 -0.31 -9.21 10.85
N ARG A 188 -1.34 -8.50 11.27
CA ARG A 188 -2.13 -8.81 12.46
C ARG A 188 -3.38 -9.54 12.03
N THR A 189 -3.70 -10.63 12.71
CA THR A 189 -4.85 -11.47 12.37
C THR A 189 -5.75 -11.70 13.56
N MET A 190 -7.06 -11.73 13.35
CA MET A 190 -8.07 -11.91 14.40
C MET A 190 -9.08 -12.96 13.97
N SER A 191 -9.41 -13.91 14.85
CA SER A 191 -10.44 -14.92 14.59
C SER A 191 -11.85 -14.35 14.78
N ARG A 192 -12.87 -15.08 14.31
CA ARG A 192 -14.27 -14.67 14.47
C ARG A 192 -14.67 -14.59 15.93
N GLU A 193 -14.21 -15.55 16.73
CA GLU A 193 -14.41 -15.58 18.18
C GLU A 193 -13.72 -14.39 18.85
N GLY A 194 -12.56 -13.98 18.36
CA GLY A 194 -11.86 -12.78 18.80
C GLY A 194 -12.70 -11.52 18.58
N LEU A 195 -13.27 -11.35 17.38
CA LEU A 195 -14.16 -10.23 17.08
C LEU A 195 -15.42 -10.24 17.95
N LEU A 196 -16.08 -11.40 18.10
CA LEU A 196 -17.29 -11.54 18.92
C LEU A 196 -17.00 -11.33 20.41
N ARG A 197 -15.81 -11.65 20.89
CA ARG A 197 -15.38 -11.32 22.25
C ARG A 197 -15.13 -9.81 22.38
N ALA A 198 -14.44 -9.20 21.43
CA ALA A 198 -14.20 -7.75 21.42
C ALA A 198 -15.50 -6.94 21.49
N LEU A 199 -16.52 -7.31 20.71
CA LEU A 199 -17.82 -6.65 20.70
C LEU A 199 -18.60 -6.84 22.01
N ARG A 200 -18.36 -7.93 22.75
CA ARG A 200 -19.00 -8.19 24.05
C ARG A 200 -18.28 -7.45 25.18
N ASP A 201 -16.96 -7.46 25.16
CA ASP A 201 -16.13 -6.89 26.21
C ASP A 201 -16.08 -5.34 26.11
N ASP A 202 -16.10 -4.80 24.89
CA ASP A 202 -16.19 -3.36 24.64
C ASP A 202 -17.12 -3.05 23.45
N PRO A 203 -18.41 -2.76 23.71
CA PRO A 203 -19.36 -2.36 22.68
C PRO A 203 -18.95 -1.10 21.90
N ALA A 204 -18.06 -0.25 22.42
CA ALA A 204 -17.60 0.95 21.73
C ALA A 204 -16.79 0.63 20.46
N VAL A 205 -16.27 -0.59 20.34
CA VAL A 205 -15.63 -1.14 19.12
C VAL A 205 -16.57 -1.15 17.92
N ALA A 206 -17.88 -1.27 18.14
CA ALA A 206 -18.87 -1.44 17.06
C ALA A 206 -18.92 -0.22 16.13
N LEU A 207 -18.86 1.00 16.67
CA LEU A 207 -18.98 2.23 15.88
C LEU A 207 -17.79 2.43 14.90
N PRO A 208 -16.52 2.36 15.33
CA PRO A 208 -15.38 2.38 14.40
C PRO A 208 -15.46 1.30 13.32
N LEU A 209 -15.92 0.09 13.69
CA LEU A 209 -16.10 -1.00 12.74
C LEU A 209 -17.20 -0.67 11.70
N PHE A 210 -18.35 -0.15 12.12
CA PHE A 210 -19.41 0.28 11.19
C PHE A 210 -18.97 1.42 10.29
N SER A 211 -18.24 2.41 10.80
CA SER A 211 -17.67 3.49 9.98
C SER A 211 -16.72 2.95 8.91
N PHE A 212 -15.84 2.02 9.30
CA PHE A 212 -14.93 1.34 8.38
C PHE A 212 -15.68 0.55 7.29
N LEU A 213 -16.70 -0.24 7.67
CA LEU A 213 -17.53 -0.99 6.72
C LEU A 213 -18.32 -0.08 5.79
N GLY A 214 -18.91 1.00 6.32
CA GLY A 214 -19.65 1.98 5.54
C GLY A 214 -18.78 2.67 4.48
N ARG A 215 -17.51 2.94 4.79
CA ARG A 215 -16.54 3.44 3.81
C ARG A 215 -16.23 2.40 2.73
N ARG A 216 -15.95 1.15 3.11
CA ARG A 216 -15.70 0.07 2.13
C ARG A 216 -16.91 -0.19 1.23
N LEU A 217 -18.13 -0.06 1.76
CA LEU A 217 -19.36 -0.15 0.99
C LEU A 217 -19.49 1.02 0.01
N ARG A 218 -19.20 2.25 0.44
CA ARG A 218 -19.15 3.42 -0.47
C ARG A 218 -18.14 3.24 -1.59
N GLU A 219 -16.92 2.79 -1.29
CA GLU A 219 -15.91 2.51 -2.32
C GLU A 219 -16.34 1.40 -3.29
N ALA A 220 -17.10 0.41 -2.81
CA ALA A 220 -17.69 -0.60 -3.68
C ALA A 220 -18.76 0.00 -4.60
N PHE A 221 -19.62 0.89 -4.08
CA PHE A 221 -20.57 1.66 -4.90
C PHE A 221 -19.86 2.55 -5.91
N ASP A 222 -18.86 3.34 -5.50
CA ASP A 222 -18.07 4.17 -6.42
C ASP A 222 -17.45 3.32 -7.55
N ARG A 223 -17.00 2.11 -7.22
CA ARG A 223 -16.45 1.18 -8.21
C ARG A 223 -17.53 0.57 -9.10
N ILE A 224 -18.72 0.28 -8.58
CA ILE A 224 -19.87 -0.11 -9.38
C ILE A 224 -20.26 1.03 -10.30
N ASP A 225 -20.32 2.27 -9.83
CA ASP A 225 -20.65 3.45 -10.63
C ASP A 225 -19.61 3.67 -11.73
N LEU A 226 -18.32 3.52 -11.44
CA LEU A 226 -17.26 3.53 -12.45
C LEU A 226 -17.43 2.42 -13.49
N LEU A 227 -17.82 1.21 -13.07
CA LEU A 227 -18.02 0.06 -13.97
C LEU A 227 -19.38 0.10 -14.69
N SER A 228 -20.35 0.82 -14.15
CA SER A 228 -21.73 0.96 -14.65
C SER A 228 -21.92 2.24 -15.45
N ALA A 229 -21.00 3.20 -15.34
CA ALA A 229 -20.93 4.38 -16.17
C ALA A 229 -21.03 3.93 -17.64
N ARG A 230 -22.14 4.33 -18.27
CA ARG A 230 -22.40 4.07 -19.68
C ARG A 230 -21.42 4.92 -20.49
N GLY A 231 -20.56 4.25 -21.24
CA GLY A 231 -19.58 4.90 -22.12
C GLY A 231 -18.22 5.15 -21.47
N ALA A 232 -17.21 5.27 -22.32
CA ALA A 232 -15.83 5.46 -21.90
C ALA A 232 -15.56 6.86 -21.31
N LEU A 233 -16.33 7.88 -21.73
CA LEU A 233 -16.10 9.28 -21.37
C LEU A 233 -16.23 9.53 -19.85
N PRO A 234 -17.34 9.17 -19.17
CA PRO A 234 -17.45 9.42 -17.73
C PRO A 234 -16.41 8.65 -16.92
N ARG A 235 -16.04 7.43 -17.36
CA ARG A 235 -14.97 6.64 -16.71
C ARG A 235 -13.61 7.31 -16.81
N VAL A 236 -13.26 7.80 -17.99
CA VAL A 236 -12.00 8.51 -18.21
C VAL A 236 -11.99 9.82 -17.42
N ALA A 237 -13.10 10.56 -17.42
CA ALA A 237 -13.23 11.79 -16.64
C ALA A 237 -13.06 11.55 -15.14
N ALA A 238 -13.74 10.53 -14.59
CA ALA A 238 -13.62 10.14 -13.18
C ALA A 238 -12.19 9.72 -12.81
N ALA A 239 -11.56 8.91 -13.66
CA ALA A 239 -10.18 8.47 -13.45
C ALA A 239 -9.17 9.62 -13.46
N LEU A 240 -9.32 10.57 -14.39
CA LEU A 240 -8.49 11.78 -14.42
C LEU A 240 -8.77 12.69 -13.22
N ALA A 241 -10.03 12.77 -12.77
CA ALA A 241 -10.40 13.56 -11.59
C ALA A 241 -9.80 12.98 -10.29
N ALA A 242 -9.68 11.65 -10.18
CA ALA A 242 -9.06 10.98 -9.04
C ALA A 242 -7.54 11.25 -8.92
N LEU A 243 -6.90 11.71 -10.00
CA LEU A 243 -5.49 12.10 -10.00
C LEU A 243 -5.25 13.55 -9.56
N LEU A 244 -6.32 14.32 -9.32
CA LEU A 244 -6.24 15.68 -8.78
C LEU A 244 -5.92 15.65 -7.29
N GLN A 245 -5.02 16.50 -6.82
CA GLN A 245 -4.72 16.61 -5.39
C GLN A 245 -5.79 17.42 -4.64
N GLU A 246 -6.01 17.14 -3.36
CA GLU A 246 -7.08 17.73 -2.52
C GLU A 246 -6.98 19.26 -2.31
N GLY A 247 -5.94 19.93 -2.84
CA GLY A 247 -5.75 21.39 -2.81
C GLY A 247 -6.20 22.15 -4.07
N ASP A 248 -6.58 21.48 -5.16
CA ASP A 248 -6.89 22.13 -6.45
C ASP A 248 -8.31 22.73 -6.48
N ARG A 249 -8.53 23.78 -5.69
CA ARG A 249 -9.84 24.43 -5.52
C ARG A 249 -10.13 25.60 -6.47
N GLY A 250 -9.26 25.92 -7.43
CA GLY A 250 -9.58 27.01 -8.37
C GLY A 250 -8.56 27.43 -9.41
N ILE A 251 -7.42 26.76 -9.52
CA ILE A 251 -6.38 27.13 -10.49
C ILE A 251 -6.22 25.96 -11.46
N MET A 252 -6.15 26.29 -12.75
CA MET A 252 -5.78 25.39 -13.83
C MET A 252 -4.67 24.43 -13.36
N THR A 253 -4.94 23.13 -13.38
CA THR A 253 -4.04 22.11 -12.84
C THR A 253 -3.59 21.15 -13.94
N THR A 254 -2.50 20.41 -13.70
CA THR A 254 -1.97 19.44 -14.66
C THR A 254 -2.03 18.04 -14.07
N VAL A 255 -2.68 17.14 -14.79
CA VAL A 255 -2.74 15.72 -14.48
C VAL A 255 -1.77 14.97 -15.38
N SER A 256 -0.97 14.09 -14.78
CA SER A 256 -0.09 13.16 -15.50
C SER A 256 -0.50 11.74 -15.18
N LEU A 257 -0.65 10.90 -16.20
CA LEU A 257 -0.95 9.49 -16.01
C LEU A 257 0.26 8.79 -15.37
N PRO A 258 0.05 7.91 -14.38
CA PRO A 258 1.13 7.18 -13.71
C PRO A 258 1.74 6.07 -14.58
N VAL A 259 1.02 5.65 -15.63
CA VAL A 259 1.37 4.58 -16.56
C VAL A 259 1.03 4.99 -17.99
N SER A 260 1.36 4.15 -18.99
CA SER A 260 0.99 4.43 -20.37
C SER A 260 -0.53 4.54 -20.54
N SER A 261 -1.00 5.31 -21.53
CA SER A 261 -2.45 5.44 -21.79
C SER A 261 -3.14 4.09 -22.06
N GLY A 262 -2.43 3.13 -22.64
CA GLY A 262 -2.96 1.78 -22.88
C GLY A 262 -3.10 0.95 -21.59
N GLU A 263 -2.14 1.01 -20.68
CA GLU A 263 -2.24 0.37 -19.36
C GLU A 263 -3.30 1.04 -18.50
N PHE A 264 -3.38 2.36 -18.55
CA PHE A 264 -4.40 3.13 -17.85
C PHE A 264 -5.81 2.77 -18.35
N ALA A 265 -6.01 2.65 -19.67
CA ALA A 265 -7.27 2.20 -20.26
C ALA A 265 -7.71 0.81 -19.76
N ARG A 266 -6.77 -0.15 -19.74
CA ARG A 266 -7.04 -1.52 -19.25
C ARG A 266 -7.41 -1.53 -17.77
N ALA A 267 -6.75 -0.71 -16.95
CA ALA A 267 -7.09 -0.57 -15.53
C ALA A 267 -8.51 -0.02 -15.32
N LEU A 268 -9.03 0.78 -16.26
CA LEU A 268 -10.41 1.28 -16.28
C LEU A 268 -11.42 0.30 -16.90
N GLY A 269 -10.97 -0.88 -17.33
CA GLY A 269 -11.83 -1.88 -17.97
C GLY A 269 -12.38 -1.43 -19.34
N ILE A 270 -11.67 -0.56 -20.05
CA ILE A 270 -12.01 -0.12 -21.42
C ILE A 270 -10.84 -0.36 -22.38
N THR A 271 -11.12 -0.38 -23.69
CA THR A 271 -10.04 -0.56 -24.68
C THR A 271 -9.20 0.72 -24.83
N PRO A 272 -7.92 0.63 -25.24
CA PRO A 272 -7.10 1.80 -25.54
C PRO A 272 -7.74 2.75 -26.57
N GLU A 273 -8.49 2.22 -27.53
CA GLU A 273 -9.22 2.98 -28.54
C GLU A 273 -10.38 3.76 -27.92
N SER A 274 -11.17 3.12 -27.05
CA SER A 274 -12.24 3.78 -26.29
C SER A 274 -11.70 4.87 -25.36
N PHE A 275 -10.56 4.63 -24.72
CA PHE A 275 -9.86 5.64 -23.92
C PHE A 275 -9.43 6.82 -24.78
N SER A 276 -8.82 6.55 -25.95
CA SER A 276 -8.36 7.60 -26.86
C SER A 276 -9.52 8.48 -27.34
N ARG A 277 -10.66 7.86 -27.71
CA ARG A 277 -11.89 8.59 -28.10
C ARG A 277 -12.41 9.47 -26.97
N ALA A 278 -12.58 8.91 -25.77
CA ALA A 278 -13.02 9.67 -24.59
C ALA A 278 -12.11 10.86 -24.26
N VAL A 279 -10.78 10.70 -24.38
CA VAL A 279 -9.84 11.81 -24.20
C VAL A 279 -10.02 12.87 -25.29
N THR A 280 -10.25 12.48 -26.54
CA THR A 280 -10.55 13.43 -27.63
C THR A 280 -11.82 14.22 -27.33
N ASP A 281 -12.90 13.55 -26.94
CA ASP A 281 -14.17 14.20 -26.60
C ASP A 281 -14.01 15.21 -25.44
N LEU A 282 -13.22 14.87 -24.42
CA LEU A 282 -12.89 15.77 -23.30
C LEU A 282 -12.02 16.97 -23.71
N VAL A 283 -11.18 16.81 -24.74
CA VAL A 283 -10.38 17.91 -25.31
C VAL A 283 -11.26 18.84 -26.14
N GLU A 284 -12.12 18.28 -27.00
CA GLU A 284 -13.02 19.04 -27.88
C GLU A 284 -14.05 19.84 -27.08
N SER A 285 -14.58 19.26 -26.00
CA SER A 285 -15.47 19.94 -25.04
C SER A 285 -14.74 20.96 -24.13
N GLY A 286 -13.41 21.09 -24.24
CA GLY A 286 -12.62 22.03 -23.46
C GLY A 286 -12.49 21.69 -21.97
N VAL A 287 -12.90 20.47 -21.56
CA VAL A 287 -12.79 19.98 -20.18
C VAL A 287 -11.33 19.74 -19.80
N ILE A 288 -10.51 19.30 -20.76
CA ILE A 288 -9.06 19.15 -20.63
C ILE A 288 -8.34 19.70 -21.87
N ARG A 289 -7.02 19.90 -21.79
CA ARG A 289 -6.13 20.18 -22.94
C ARG A 289 -4.95 19.22 -22.91
N ARG A 290 -4.55 18.70 -24.07
CA ARG A 290 -3.34 17.87 -24.18
C ARG A 290 -2.09 18.75 -24.06
N LEU A 291 -1.20 18.40 -23.14
CA LEU A 291 0.14 18.97 -23.03
C LEU A 291 1.23 18.04 -23.57
N GLY A 292 0.92 16.76 -23.75
CA GLY A 292 1.86 15.76 -24.23
C GLY A 292 1.33 14.33 -24.04
N ARG A 293 2.18 13.34 -24.24
CA ARG A 293 1.83 11.92 -23.98
C ARG A 293 1.50 11.74 -22.50
N GLY A 294 0.26 11.33 -22.21
CA GLY A 294 -0.22 11.09 -20.85
C GLY A 294 -0.27 12.32 -19.94
N ARG A 295 -0.17 13.54 -20.49
CA ARG A 295 -0.20 14.79 -19.72
C ARG A 295 -1.34 15.69 -20.20
N PHE A 296 -2.18 16.09 -19.26
CA PHE A 296 -3.39 16.87 -19.52
C PHE A 296 -3.45 18.08 -18.60
N GLN A 297 -3.75 19.24 -19.16
CA GLN A 297 -4.13 20.43 -18.40
C GLN A 297 -5.64 20.38 -18.17
N VAL A 298 -6.08 20.65 -16.95
CA VAL A 298 -7.48 20.70 -16.55
C VAL A 298 -7.80 22.17 -16.22
N PRO A 299 -8.44 22.93 -17.14
CA PRO A 299 -8.71 24.35 -16.94
C PRO A 299 -9.59 24.61 -15.71
N ARG A 300 -10.57 23.74 -15.46
CA ARG A 300 -11.47 23.81 -14.30
C ARG A 300 -11.67 22.41 -13.70
N PRO A 301 -11.12 22.10 -12.51
CA PRO A 301 -11.33 20.82 -11.84
C PRO A 301 -12.80 20.42 -11.69
N ARG A 302 -13.70 21.40 -11.51
CA ARG A 302 -15.15 21.19 -11.41
C ARG A 302 -15.76 20.65 -12.71
N SER A 303 -15.33 21.10 -13.88
CA SER A 303 -15.89 20.59 -15.15
C SER A 303 -15.48 19.15 -15.41
N LEU A 304 -14.26 18.77 -15.01
CA LEU A 304 -13.81 17.38 -15.10
C LEU A 304 -14.59 16.46 -14.14
N ARG A 305 -14.87 16.92 -12.92
CA ARG A 305 -15.74 16.19 -11.98
C ARG A 305 -17.19 16.11 -12.46
N ALA A 306 -17.70 17.15 -13.13
CA ALA A 306 -19.04 17.12 -13.73
C ALA A 306 -19.12 16.13 -14.90
N ALA A 307 -18.09 16.08 -15.74
CA ALA A 307 -18.00 15.08 -16.82
C ALA A 307 -17.83 13.64 -16.32
N ALA A 308 -17.44 13.45 -15.06
CA ALA A 308 -17.36 12.15 -14.40
C ALA A 308 -18.73 11.64 -13.92
N SER A 309 -19.70 12.53 -13.70
CA SER A 309 -21.06 12.14 -13.36
C SER A 309 -21.75 11.56 -14.60
N PRO A 310 -22.42 10.40 -14.51
CA PRO A 310 -23.29 9.94 -15.57
C PRO A 310 -24.39 10.99 -15.76
N GLY A 311 -24.37 11.70 -16.90
CA GLY A 311 -25.44 12.62 -17.25
C GLY A 311 -26.71 11.84 -17.54
N ASP A 312 -27.83 12.29 -16.98
CA ASP A 312 -29.17 11.97 -17.46
C ASP A 312 -29.27 12.41 -18.93
N LEU A 313 -29.04 11.48 -19.85
CA LEU A 313 -29.39 11.58 -21.27
C LEU A 313 -30.26 10.38 -21.63
#